data_AF-J0L6H3-F1
#
_entry.id   AF-J0L6H3-F1
#
_cell.length_a   1.000
_cell.length_b   1.000
_cell.length_c   1.000
_cell.angle_alpha   90.00
_cell.angle_beta   90.00
_cell.angle_gamma   90.00
#
_symmetry.space_group_name_H-M   'P 1'
#
loop_
_entity.id
_entity.type
_entity.pdbx_description
1 polymer ?
#
loop_
_entity_poly.entity_id
_entity_poly.type
_entity_poly.pdbx_seq_one_letter_code
_entity_poly.pdbx_strand_id
1 'polypeptide(L)' 'MEKKEAKNEENLVKKTCRELGITQKELAEKVGVSEKSITNWANNKNKPPKSFFKTVELLKQAEELSVLKKSLTILKG' A
#
# COMPACT_ATOMS: atom_id res chain seq x y z
N MET A 1 30.66 22.51 0.19
CA MET A 1 30.04 21.46 -0.64
C MET A 1 28.85 20.92 0.15
N GLU A 2 27.67 21.47 -0.14
CA GLU A 2 26.47 21.28 0.68
C GLU A 2 25.98 19.83 0.58
N LYS A 3 25.89 19.16 1.73
CA LYS A 3 25.26 17.86 1.86
C LYS A 3 23.75 18.06 1.76
N LYS A 4 23.15 17.71 0.61
CA LYS A 4 21.69 17.59 0.49
C LYS A 4 21.27 16.20 0.97
N GLU A 5 20.97 16.11 2.26
CA GLU A 5 20.21 14.99 2.83
C GLU A 5 18.76 15.09 2.35
N ALA A 6 18.48 14.54 1.16
CA ALA A 6 17.12 14.31 0.72
C ALA A 6 16.56 13.11 1.49
N LYS A 7 15.81 13.42 2.55
CA LYS A 7 14.94 12.50 3.30
C LYS A 7 14.20 11.59 2.31
N ASN A 8 14.64 10.35 2.18
CA ASN A 8 14.07 9.37 1.26
C ASN A 8 12.70 8.95 1.81
N GLU A 9 11.66 9.75 1.56
CA GLU A 9 10.27 9.34 1.79
C GLU A 9 10.01 8.07 0.98
N GLU A 10 9.93 6.95 1.69
CA GLU A 10 9.75 5.65 1.07
C GLU A 10 8.52 5.66 0.16
N ASN A 11 8.71 5.21 -1.09
CA ASN A 11 7.65 5.16 -2.08
C ASN A 11 6.41 4.43 -1.53
N LEU A 12 5.24 5.08 -1.58
CA LEU A 12 4.00 4.58 -0.98
C LEU A 12 3.65 3.15 -1.40
N VAL A 13 3.91 2.77 -2.66
CA VAL A 13 3.67 1.42 -3.17
C VAL A 13 4.52 0.42 -2.40
N LYS A 14 5.84 0.65 -2.33
CA LYS A 14 6.79 -0.24 -1.66
C LYS A 14 6.49 -0.37 -0.17
N LYS A 15 6.20 0.77 0.48
CA LYS A 15 5.80 0.82 1.89
C LYS A 15 4.54 -0.02 2.13
N THR A 16 3.50 0.16 1.31
CA THR A 16 2.23 -0.57 1.45
C THR A 16 2.40 -2.06 1.24
N CYS A 17 3.15 -2.48 0.20
CA CYS A 17 3.47 -3.88 -0.03
C CYS A 17 4.18 -4.53 1.17
N ARG A 18 5.16 -3.84 1.77
CA ARG A 18 5.87 -4.34 2.96
C ARG A 18 4.95 -4.45 4.17
N GLU A 19 4.15 -3.43 4.44
CA GLU A 19 3.26 -3.39 5.61
C GLU A 19 2.17 -4.46 5.55
N LEU A 20 1.64 -4.72 4.36
CA LEU A 20 0.59 -5.74 4.16
C LEU A 20 1.15 -7.14 3.86
N GLY A 21 2.47 -7.27 3.65
CA GLY A 21 3.08 -8.55 3.27
C GLY A 21 2.65 -9.07 1.90
N ILE A 22 2.39 -8.17 0.94
CA ILE A 22 1.89 -8.49 -0.40
C ILE A 22 2.86 -8.05 -1.51
N THR A 23 2.71 -8.65 -2.67
CA THR A 23 3.40 -8.27 -3.91
C THR A 23 2.78 -7.02 -4.57
N GLN A 24 3.51 -6.40 -5.51
CA GLN A 24 2.97 -5.31 -6.32
C GLN A 24 1.80 -5.74 -7.21
N LYS A 25 1.81 -7.00 -7.66
CA LYS A 25 0.73 -7.60 -8.44
C LYS A 25 -0.55 -7.72 -7.60
N GLU A 26 -0.45 -8.28 -6.39
CA GLU A 26 -1.59 -8.38 -5.46
C GLU A 26 -2.11 -7.00 -5.05
N LEU A 27 -1.22 -6.01 -4.88
CA LEU A 27 -1.65 -4.63 -4.65
C LEU A 27 -2.45 -4.08 -5.84
N ALA A 28 -1.98 -4.30 -7.07
CA ALA A 28 -2.71 -3.91 -8.28
C ALA A 28 -4.11 -4.54 -8.34
N GLU A 29 -4.21 -5.83 -8.06
CA GLU A 29 -5.47 -6.57 -8.01
C GLU A 29 -6.41 -6.02 -6.93
N LYS A 30 -5.91 -5.83 -5.70
CA LYS A 30 -6.68 -5.30 -4.57
C LYS A 30 -7.20 -3.88 -4.79
N VAL A 31 -6.42 -3.02 -5.45
CA VAL A 31 -6.80 -1.61 -5.70
C VAL A 31 -7.48 -1.41 -7.06
N GLY A 32 -7.57 -2.46 -7.90
CA GLY A 32 -8.25 -2.41 -9.19
C GLY A 32 -7.52 -1.61 -10.27
N VAL A 33 -6.19 -1.68 -10.32
CA VAL A 33 -5.38 -0.98 -11.35
C VAL A 33 -4.42 -1.94 -12.03
N SER A 34 -3.86 -1.54 -13.19
CA SER A 34 -2.86 -2.37 -13.86
C SER A 34 -1.57 -2.49 -13.05
N GLU A 35 -0.94 -3.66 -13.08
CA GLU A 35 0.39 -3.89 -12.49
C GLU A 35 1.45 -2.92 -13.05
N LYS A 36 1.33 -2.56 -14.33
CA LYS A 36 2.21 -1.56 -14.97
C LYS A 36 2.11 -0.20 -14.29
N SER A 37 0.90 0.22 -13.89
CA SER A 37 0.70 1.47 -13.14
C SER A 37 1.41 1.41 -11.78
N ILE A 38 1.19 0.33 -11.01
CA ILE A 38 1.87 0.11 -9.73
C ILE A 38 3.39 0.14 -9.90
N THR A 39 3.92 -0.57 -10.91
CA THR A 39 5.36 -0.63 -11.20
C THR A 39 5.92 0.75 -11.54
N ASN A 40 5.21 1.54 -12.35
CA ASN A 40 5.64 2.90 -12.70
C ASN A 40 5.67 3.81 -11.46
N TRP A 41 4.65 3.72 -10.61
CA TRP A 41 4.59 4.48 -9.36
C TRP A 41 5.70 4.04 -8.41
N ALA A 42 5.93 2.74 -8.23
CA ALA A 42 6.98 2.18 -7.38
C ALA A 42 8.40 2.63 -7.76
N ASN A 43 8.61 2.88 -9.06
CA ASN A 43 9.88 3.33 -9.62
C ASN A 43 9.92 4.85 -9.87
N ASN A 44 8.95 5.61 -9.36
CA ASN A 44 8.83 7.06 -9.52
C ASN A 44 8.81 7.54 -10.98
N LYS A 45 8.40 6.69 -11.94
CA LYS A 45 8.30 7.07 -13.37
C LYS A 45 7.19 8.09 -13.61
N ASN A 46 6.13 8.03 -12.82
CA ASN A 46 5.06 9.02 -12.75
C ASN A 46 4.42 8.98 -11.35
N LYS A 47 3.57 9.98 -11.05
CA LYS A 47 2.85 10.05 -9.78
C LYS A 47 1.51 9.30 -9.86
N PRO A 48 1.10 8.57 -8.81
CA PRO A 48 -0.25 8.03 -8.73
C PRO A 48 -1.29 9.15 -8.61
N PRO A 49 -2.53 8.91 -9.09
CA PRO A 49 -3.63 9.84 -8.86
C PRO A 49 -4.02 9.89 -7.38
N LYS A 50 -4.67 10.97 -6.94
CA LYS A 50 -5.14 11.13 -5.55
C LYS A 50 -6.03 9.98 -5.08
N SER A 51 -6.84 9.42 -5.97
CA SER A 51 -7.70 8.26 -5.68
C SER A 51 -6.92 7.06 -5.18
N PHE A 52 -5.73 6.80 -5.72
CA PHE A 52 -4.89 5.69 -5.30
C PHE A 52 -4.50 5.77 -3.82
N PHE A 53 -4.13 6.97 -3.34
CA PHE A 53 -3.80 7.18 -1.93
C PHE A 53 -4.99 6.84 -1.02
N LYS A 54 -6.20 7.25 -1.42
CA LYS A 54 -7.42 6.96 -0.65
C LYS A 54 -7.73 5.46 -0.67
N THR A 55 -7.57 4.80 -1.82
CA THR A 55 -7.78 3.36 -1.93
C THR A 55 -6.80 2.58 -1.05
N VAL A 56 -5.52 2.97 -1.00
CA VAL A 56 -4.53 2.34 -0.12
C VAL A 56 -4.87 2.53 1.36
N GLU A 57 -5.33 3.72 1.76
CA GLU A 57 -5.78 3.98 3.13
C GLU A 57 -6.95 3.06 3.52
N LEU A 58 -7.97 2.96 2.66
CA LEU A 58 -9.13 2.10 2.88
C LEU A 58 -8.74 0.61 2.91
N LEU A 59 -7.81 0.20 2.06
CA LEU A 59 -7.32 -1.18 2.02
C LEU A 59 -6.66 -1.58 3.36
N LYS A 60 -5.85 -0.69 3.94
CA LYS A 60 -5.20 -0.94 5.24
C LYS A 60 -6.23 -1.07 6.37
N GLN A 61 -7.20 -0.16 6.42
CA GLN A 61 -8.29 -0.23 7.40
C GLN A 61 -9.12 -1.51 7.25
N ALA A 62 -9.37 -1.96 6.01
CA ALA A 62 -10.08 -3.21 5.76
C ALA A 62 -9.29 -4.43 6.29
N GLU A 63 -7.96 -4.44 6.16
CA GLU A 63 -7.11 -5.51 6.68
C GLU A 63 -7.07 -5.52 8.22
N GLU A 64 -6.94 -4.35 8.86
CA GLU A 64 -7.02 -4.22 10.32
C GLU A 64 -8.37 -4.73 10.87
N LEU A 65 -9.48 -4.36 10.22
CA LEU A 65 -10.82 -4.85 10.57
C LEU A 65 -10.96 -6.36 10.38
N SER A 66 -10.33 -6.92 9.35
CA SER A 66 -10.31 -8.38 9.10
C SER A 66 -9.64 -9.12 10.25
N VAL A 67 -8.51 -8.61 10.75
CA VAL A 67 -7.81 -9.16 11.92
C VAL A 67 -8.70 -9.10 13.17
N LEU A 68 -9.31 -7.94 13.46
CA LEU A 68 -10.16 -7.78 14.64
C LEU A 68 -11.38 -8.72 14.61
N LYS A 69 -12.01 -8.88 13.44
CA LYS A 69 -13.15 -9.79 13.27
C LYS A 69 -12.76 -11.24 13.59
N LYS A 70 -11.59 -11.71 13.13
CA LYS A 70 -11.09 -13.05 13.45
C LYS A 70 -10.89 -13.24 14.96
N SER A 71 -10.27 -12.27 15.63
CA SER A 71 -10.08 -12.30 17.09
C SER A 71 -11.41 -12.35 17.84
N LEU A 72 -12.41 -11.58 17.40
CA LEU A 72 -13.73 -11.59 18.01
C LEU A 72 -14.45 -12.94 17.84
N THR A 73 -14.28 -13.60 16.68
CA THR A 73 -14.83 -14.94 16.46
C THR A 73 -14.22 -15.96 17.43
N ILE A 74 -12.92 -15.87 17.71
CA ILE A 74 -12.24 -16.75 18.67
C ILE A 74 -12.76 -16.52 20.10
N LEU A 75 -13.01 -15.27 20.50
CA LEU A 75 -13.49 -14.94 21.85
C LEU A 75 -14.96 -15.31 22.10
N LYS A 76 -15.74 -15.48 21.02
CA LYS A 76 -17.17 -15.82 21.09
C LYS A 76 -17.45 -17.32 20.98
N GLY A 77 -16.46 -18.13 20.62
CA GLY A 77 -16.54 -19.59 20.56
C GLY A 77 -16.00 -20.22 21.83
#